data_AF-A0A956UWP6-F1
#
_entry.id   AF-A0A956UWP6-F1
#
_cell.length_a   1.000
_cell.length_b   1.000
_cell.length_c   1.000
_cell.angle_alpha   90.00
_cell.angle_beta   90.00
_cell.angle_gamma   90.00
#
_symmetry.space_group_name_H-M   'P 1'
#
loop_
_entity.id
_entity.type
_entity.pdbx_description
1 polymer ?
#
loop_
_entity_poly.entity_id
_entity_poly.type
_entity_poly.pdbx_seq_one_letter_code
_entity_poly.pdbx_strand_id
1 'polypeptide(L)' 'MNYEVRYLLNGEEGTLEVEAETAAAAAEIAQQQITGDGDSYELIQVTLLDSESAPA' A
#
# COMPACT_ATOMS: atom_id res chain seq x y z
N MET A 1 -4.97 -7.64 9.16
CA MET A 1 -5.53 -7.90 7.81
C MET A 1 -4.44 -7.58 6.80
N ASN A 2 -4.31 -8.35 5.72
CA ASN A 2 -3.28 -8.09 4.72
C ASN A 2 -3.80 -7.12 3.65
N TYR A 3 -3.01 -6.10 3.33
CA TYR A 3 -3.31 -5.14 2.28
C TYR A 3 -2.15 -5.06 1.28
N GLU A 4 -2.47 -4.97 0.01
CA GLU A 4 -1.54 -4.63 -1.06
C GLU A 4 -1.63 -3.13 -1.33
N VAL A 5 -0.51 -2.45 -1.21
CA VAL A 5 -0.38 -1.04 -1.50
C VAL A 5 0.39 -0.88 -2.80
N ARG A 6 -0.27 -0.36 -3.84
CA ARG A 6 0.38 0.13 -5.06
C ARG A 6 0.79 1.58 -4.88
N TYR A 7 2.02 1.88 -5.24
CA TYR A 7 2.60 3.21 -5.13
C TYR A 7 3.53 3.52 -6.30
N LEU A 8 3.79 4.80 -6.53
CA LEU A 8 4.86 5.29 -7.38
C LEU A 8 5.96 5.85 -6.48
N LEU A 9 7.18 5.38 -6.64
CA LEU A 9 8.37 5.92 -6.00
C LEU A 9 9.28 6.50 -7.08
N ASN A 10 9.49 7.82 -7.08
CA ASN A 10 10.29 8.51 -8.10
C ASN A 10 9.84 8.22 -9.56
N GLY A 11 8.55 7.94 -9.76
CA GLY A 11 7.98 7.59 -11.06
C GLY A 11 8.07 6.10 -11.43
N GLU A 12 8.56 5.24 -10.53
CA GLU A 12 8.56 3.78 -10.69
C GLU A 12 7.42 3.15 -9.88
N GLU A 13 6.60 2.30 -10.53
CA GLU A 13 5.51 1.60 -9.85
C GLU A 13 6.05 0.46 -8.98
N GLY A 14 5.62 0.44 -7.72
CA GLY A 14 5.90 -0.61 -6.75
C GLY A 14 4.63 -1.11 -6.07
N THR A 15 4.70 -2.34 -5.56
CA THR A 15 3.68 -2.95 -4.71
C THR A 15 4.32 -3.35 -3.38
N LEU A 16 3.64 -3.08 -2.27
CA LEU A 16 4.07 -3.50 -0.94
C LEU A 16 2.90 -4.16 -0.21
N GLU A 17 3.15 -5.34 0.35
CA GLU A 17 2.21 -6.00 1.24
C GLU A 17 2.44 -5.54 2.67
N VAL A 18 1.39 -5.05 3.31
CA VAL A 18 1.41 -4.52 4.67
C VAL A 18 0.26 -5.09 5.48
N GLU A 19 0.58 -5.53 6.69
CA GLU A 19 -0.41 -5.96 7.65
C GLU A 19 -0.90 -4.75 8.45
N ALA A 20 -2.21 -4.47 8.34
CA ALA A 20 -2.85 -3.37 9.04
C ALA A 20 -4.28 -3.73 9.46
N GLU A 21 -4.86 -2.91 10.33
CA GLU A 21 -6.27 -3.04 10.73
C GLU A 21 -7.21 -2.30 9.76
N THR A 22 -6.70 -1.29 9.04
CA THR A 22 -7.48 -0.48 8.08
C THR A 22 -6.65 -0.11 6.85
N ALA A 23 -7.31 0.21 5.74
CA ALA A 23 -6.64 0.66 4.51
C ALA A 23 -5.83 1.96 4.70
N ALA A 24 -6.30 2.87 5.57
CA ALA A 24 -5.57 4.09 5.91
C ALA A 24 -4.26 3.76 6.65
N ALA A 25 -4.33 2.90 7.67
CA ALA A 25 -3.14 2.45 8.38
C ALA A 25 -2.16 1.70 7.46
N ALA A 26 -2.66 0.88 6.53
CA ALA A 26 -1.82 0.23 5.52
C ALA A 26 -1.05 1.26 4.65
N ALA A 27 -1.72 2.32 4.19
CA ALA A 27 -1.06 3.38 3.43
C ALA A 27 0.00 4.14 4.24
N GLU A 28 -0.28 4.44 5.51
CA GLU A 28 0.68 5.13 6.40
C GLU A 28 1.91 4.26 6.71
N ILE A 29 1.72 2.96 6.95
CA ILE A 29 2.81 2.01 7.16
C ILE A 29 3.63 1.85 5.88
N ALA A 30 2.96 1.70 4.72
CA ALA A 30 3.64 1.58 3.45
C ALA A 30 4.46 2.84 3.15
N GLN A 31 3.87 4.03 3.30
CA GLN A 31 4.58 5.28 3.14
C GLN A 31 5.81 5.34 4.05
N GLN A 32 5.69 5.06 5.36
CA GLN A 32 6.84 5.11 6.27
C GLN A 32 7.94 4.10 5.93
N GLN A 33 7.59 2.92 5.39
CA GLN A 33 8.58 1.94 4.94
C GLN A 33 9.27 2.33 3.63
N ILE A 34 8.56 3.04 2.76
CA ILE A 34 9.01 3.40 1.42
C ILE A 34 9.78 4.73 1.42
N THR A 35 9.22 5.76 2.07
CA THR A 35 9.83 7.10 2.17
C THR A 35 10.73 7.17 3.39
N GLY A 36 11.97 6.69 3.24
CA GLY A 36 13.03 6.87 4.23
C GLY A 36 13.80 8.19 4.08
N ASP A 37 13.92 8.74 2.86
CA ASP A 37 14.95 9.75 2.54
C ASP A 37 14.47 10.89 1.60
N GLY A 38 13.18 11.25 1.66
CA GLY A 38 12.65 12.42 0.94
C GLY A 38 12.29 12.17 -0.53
N ASP A 39 12.23 10.92 -0.95
CA ASP A 39 11.71 10.51 -2.25
C ASP A 39 10.23 10.86 -2.42
N SER A 40 9.84 11.18 -3.66
CA SER A 40 8.44 11.48 -4.00
C SER A 40 7.65 10.18 -4.05
N TYR A 41 6.79 10.00 -3.06
CA TYR A 41 5.86 8.88 -2.96
C TYR A 41 4.45 9.30 -3.33
N GLU A 42 3.84 8.58 -4.27
CA GLU A 42 2.43 8.74 -4.61
C GLU A 42 1.70 7.41 -4.39
N LEU A 43 0.69 7.44 -3.52
CA LEU A 43 -0.19 6.30 -3.30
C LEU A 43 -1.14 6.14 -4.50
N ILE A 44 -1.11 4.99 -5.16
CA ILE A 44 -2.01 4.67 -6.27
C ILE A 44 -3.27 3.98 -5.75
N GLN A 45 -3.11 2.89 -5.01
CA GLN A 45 -4.22 2.04 -4.58
C GLN A 45 -3.87 1.24 -3.34
N VAL A 46 -4.86 1.03 -2.47
CA VAL A 46 -4.79 0.08 -1.36
C VAL A 46 -5.88 -0.96 -1.53
N THR A 47 -5.49 -2.22 -1.62
CA THR A 47 -6.40 -3.35 -1.82
C THR A 47 -6.31 -4.27 -0.62
N LEU A 48 -7.44 -4.61 0.00
CA LEU A 48 -7.49 -5.64 1.03
C LEU A 48 -7.28 -7.02 0.36
N LEU A 49 -6.24 -7.74 0.76
CA LEU A 49 -5.93 -9.09 0.30
C LEU A 49 -6.65 -10.18 1.12
N ASP A 50 -7.31 -9.78 2.21
CA ASP A 50 -8.12 -10.67 3.03
C ASP A 50 -9.22 -11.31 2.18
N SER A 51 -9.09 -12.63 2.02
CA SER A 51 -9.71 -13.41 0.97
C SER A 51 -11.15 -13.77 1.33
N GLU A 52 -12.15 -12.97 0.93
CA GLU A 52 -13.48 -13.44 0.45
C GLU A 52 -14.35 -12.27 -0.07
N SER A 53 -14.15 -11.90 -1.34
CA SER A 53 -15.23 -11.32 -2.17
C SER A 53 -14.85 -11.46 -3.64
N ALA A 54 -15.06 -12.68 -4.16
CA ALA A 54 -15.31 -12.83 -5.58
C ALA A 54 -16.54 -11.96 -5.93
N PRO A 55 -16.50 -11.12 -6.97
CA PRO A 55 -17.73 -10.51 -7.47
C PRO A 55 -18.65 -11.64 -7.98
N ALA A 56 -19.89 -11.66 -7.46
CA ALA A 56 -20.96 -12.59 -7.79
C ALA A 56 -21.47 -12.44 -9.23
#